data_AF-A0AAD7Q7Z7-F1
#
_entry.id   AF-A0AAD7Q7Z7-F1
#
_cell.length_a   1.000
_cell.length_b   1.000
_cell.length_c   1.000
_cell.angle_alpha   90.00
_cell.angle_beta   90.00
_cell.angle_gamma   90.00
#
_symmetry.space_group_name_H-M   'P 1'
#
loop_
_entity.id
_entity.type
_entity.pdbx_description
1 polymer ?
#
loop_
_entity_poly.entity_id
_entity_poly.type
_entity_poly.pdbx_seq_one_letter_code
_entity_poly.pdbx_strand_id
1 'polypeptide(L)'
;MKEDERKVCLLDFPESVLESILERLSPAELCRVSTVCNSLRIKCTSDYLWKKHMKQKWGGLISSNAYQQSQFNDSIMSCYLSLESGRLMFPAQVYGRKNGGYALSCYNAQVSYDYKTNTFQARYSPVGWRTVEGNVPWDRLREPPLVDTSDCDLNDWKPGDHIEILWSGRKEDPCGWWYAVLSHLQSCDGNVMHCRCQYSG
;
A
#
# COMPACT_ATOMS: atom_id res chain seq x y z
N MET A 1 55.41 -27.89 -1.39
CA MET A 1 54.33 -27.17 -2.09
C MET A 1 53.21 -26.96 -1.10
N LYS A 2 52.95 -25.71 -0.70
CA LYS A 2 51.71 -25.40 0.03
C LYS A 2 50.64 -25.23 -1.04
N GLU A 3 49.58 -26.02 -0.98
CA GLU A 3 48.37 -25.73 -1.75
C GLU A 3 47.90 -24.35 -1.33
N ASP A 4 47.88 -23.44 -2.30
CA ASP A 4 47.26 -22.13 -2.16
C ASP A 4 45.75 -22.37 -2.11
N GLU A 5 45.17 -22.35 -0.91
CA GLU A 5 43.71 -22.41 -0.72
C GLU A 5 43.10 -21.22 -1.47
N ARG A 6 42.70 -21.43 -2.72
CA ARG A 6 41.98 -20.43 -3.50
C ARG A 6 40.69 -20.09 -2.77
N LYS A 7 40.71 -18.95 -2.09
CA LYS A 7 39.52 -18.37 -1.46
C LYS A 7 38.57 -17.96 -2.58
N VAL A 8 37.49 -18.72 -2.74
CA VAL A 8 36.39 -18.36 -3.65
C VAL A 8 35.73 -17.10 -3.10
N CYS A 9 35.71 -16.03 -3.89
CA CYS A 9 35.01 -14.80 -3.55
C CYS A 9 33.54 -14.90 -3.96
N LEU A 10 32.64 -14.25 -3.20
CA LEU A 10 31.23 -14.13 -3.55
C LEU A 10 31.04 -13.48 -4.94
N LEU A 11 31.96 -12.62 -5.37
CA LEU A 11 31.92 -11.97 -6.67
C LEU A 11 32.45 -12.84 -7.82
N ASP A 12 32.98 -14.03 -7.53
CA ASP A 12 33.44 -14.98 -8.54
C ASP A 12 32.29 -15.85 -9.07
N PHE A 13 31.11 -15.80 -8.44
CA PHE A 13 29.92 -16.52 -8.89
C PHE A 13 29.26 -15.85 -10.10
N PRO A 14 28.55 -16.63 -10.96
CA PRO A 14 27.70 -16.07 -12.00
C PRO A 14 26.67 -15.09 -11.45
N GLU A 15 26.34 -14.05 -12.22
CA GLU A 15 25.46 -12.96 -11.79
C GLU A 15 24.10 -13.47 -11.27
N SER A 16 23.50 -14.46 -11.93
CA SER A 16 22.22 -15.06 -11.51
C SER A 16 22.28 -15.77 -10.14
N VAL A 17 23.42 -16.36 -9.80
CA VAL A 17 23.65 -16.99 -8.49
C VAL A 17 23.80 -15.91 -7.43
N LEU A 18 24.56 -14.86 -7.73
CA LEU A 18 24.74 -13.73 -6.84
C LEU A 18 23.40 -13.03 -6.56
N GLU A 19 22.61 -12.74 -7.58
CA GLU A 19 21.26 -12.17 -7.43
C GLU A 19 20.35 -13.07 -6.59
N SER A 20 20.34 -14.38 -6.85
CA SER A 20 19.55 -15.34 -6.06
C SER A 20 19.94 -15.38 -4.58
N ILE A 21 21.23 -15.18 -4.26
CA ILE A 21 21.71 -15.06 -2.89
C ILE A 21 21.23 -13.75 -2.27
N LEU A 22 21.44 -12.62 -2.96
CA LEU A 22 21.08 -11.30 -2.48
C LEU A 22 19.56 -11.17 -2.26
N GLU A 23 18.74 -11.75 -3.14
CA GLU A 23 17.28 -11.80 -3.05
C GLU A 23 16.71 -12.51 -1.81
N ARG A 24 17.53 -13.31 -1.13
CA ARG A 24 17.14 -14.04 0.09
C ARG A 24 17.51 -13.29 1.37
N LEU A 25 18.31 -12.24 1.25
CA LEU A 25 18.72 -11.43 2.39
C LEU A 25 17.57 -10.54 2.87
N SER A 26 17.52 -10.28 4.16
CA SER A 26 16.65 -9.25 4.72
C SER A 26 17.13 -7.84 4.32
N PRO A 27 16.26 -6.82 4.41
CA PRO A 27 16.64 -5.43 4.18
C PRO A 27 17.86 -4.97 5.01
N ALA A 28 17.94 -5.39 6.28
CA ALA A 28 19.07 -5.07 7.15
C ALA A 28 20.38 -5.75 6.68
N GLU A 29 20.30 -7.00 6.21
CA GLU A 29 21.46 -7.70 5.66
C GLU A 29 21.91 -7.10 4.32
N LEU A 30 20.99 -6.72 3.44
CA LEU A 30 21.31 -6.00 2.20
C LEU A 30 22.07 -4.69 2.50
N CYS A 31 21.60 -3.91 3.48
CA CYS A 31 22.31 -2.71 3.93
C CYS A 31 23.73 -3.02 4.42
N ARG A 32 23.91 -4.09 5.21
CA ARG A 32 25.25 -4.51 5.70
C ARG A 32 26.17 -4.98 4.57
N VAL A 33 25.66 -5.74 3.62
CA VAL A 33 26.45 -6.22 2.47
C VAL A 33 26.83 -5.06 1.54
N SER A 34 25.96 -4.05 1.41
CA SER A 34 26.22 -2.85 0.60
C SER A 34 27.45 -2.03 1.04
N THR A 35 27.90 -2.19 2.29
CA THR A 35 29.07 -1.47 2.82
C THR A 35 30.40 -2.16 2.54
N VAL A 36 30.40 -3.41 2.05
CA VAL A 36 31.61 -4.23 1.88
C VAL A 36 32.49 -3.75 0.73
N CYS A 37 31.91 -3.50 -0.45
CA CYS A 37 32.64 -2.98 -1.62
C CYS A 37 31.68 -2.30 -2.62
N ASN A 38 32.24 -1.57 -3.59
CA ASN A 38 31.43 -0.82 -4.57
C ASN A 38 30.53 -1.72 -5.44
N SER A 39 31.03 -2.90 -5.84
CA SER A 39 30.24 -3.85 -6.63
C SER A 39 29.02 -4.35 -5.86
N LEU A 40 29.21 -4.78 -4.60
CA LEU A 40 28.12 -5.23 -3.74
C LEU A 40 27.17 -4.08 -3.38
N ARG A 41 27.67 -2.85 -3.22
CA ARG A 41 26.84 -1.67 -3.03
C ARG A 41 25.82 -1.54 -4.15
N ILE A 42 26.28 -1.44 -5.39
CA ILE A 42 25.42 -1.24 -6.57
C ILE A 42 24.33 -2.32 -6.65
N LYS A 43 24.71 -3.59 -6.42
CA LYS A 43 23.78 -4.72 -6.46
C LYS A 43 22.76 -4.67 -5.33
N CYS A 44 23.23 -4.50 -4.09
CA CYS A 44 22.39 -4.49 -2.89
C CYS A 44 21.47 -3.27 -2.80
N THR A 45 21.79 -2.16 -3.48
CA THR A 45 20.94 -0.98 -3.56
C THR A 45 20.07 -0.94 -4.83
N SER A 46 20.05 -2.00 -5.64
CA SER A 46 19.27 -2.02 -6.88
C SER A 46 17.76 -2.12 -6.59
N ASP A 47 16.97 -1.33 -7.32
CA ASP A 47 15.51 -1.29 -7.15
C ASP A 47 14.84 -2.67 -7.33
N TYR A 48 15.43 -3.56 -8.13
CA TYR A 48 14.92 -4.91 -8.33
C TYR A 48 14.76 -5.69 -7.01
N LEU A 49 15.80 -5.69 -6.17
CA LEU A 49 15.77 -6.37 -4.86
C LEU A 49 14.75 -5.71 -3.92
N TRP A 50 14.71 -4.38 -3.91
CA TRP A 50 13.86 -3.64 -2.98
C TRP A 50 12.38 -3.63 -3.38
N LYS A 51 12.04 -3.80 -4.67
CA LYS A 51 10.65 -4.01 -5.14
C LYS A 51 9.99 -5.20 -4.45
N LYS A 52 10.74 -6.30 -4.29
CA LYS A 52 10.24 -7.52 -3.64
C LYS A 52 9.94 -7.27 -2.16
N HIS A 53 10.87 -6.69 -1.42
CA HIS A 53 10.67 -6.36 0.00
C HIS A 53 9.56 -5.34 0.21
N MET A 54 9.49 -4.34 -0.64
CA MET A 54 8.43 -3.34 -0.61
C MET A 54 7.06 -4.00 -0.79
N LYS A 55 6.89 -4.82 -1.84
CA LYS A 55 5.63 -5.53 -2.09
C LYS A 55 5.25 -6.46 -0.93
N GLN A 56 6.22 -7.18 -0.35
CA GLN A 56 5.97 -8.14 0.72
C GLN A 56 5.46 -7.50 2.02
N LYS A 57 5.99 -6.33 2.40
CA LYS A 57 5.62 -5.66 3.66
C LYS A 57 4.58 -4.56 3.46
N TRP A 58 4.75 -3.75 2.43
CA TRP A 58 3.99 -2.52 2.22
C TRP A 58 2.93 -2.65 1.12
N GLY A 59 2.94 -3.72 0.32
CA GLY A 59 2.07 -3.87 -0.86
C GLY A 59 0.57 -3.91 -0.56
N GLY A 60 0.16 -4.17 0.68
CA GLY A 60 -1.25 -4.10 1.09
C GLY A 60 -1.75 -2.68 1.43
N LEU A 61 -0.82 -1.74 1.62
CA LEU A 61 -1.12 -0.37 2.06
C LEU A 61 -0.65 0.70 1.07
N ILE A 62 0.44 0.41 0.35
CA ILE A 62 1.04 1.29 -0.63
C ILE A 62 1.14 0.50 -1.93
N SER A 63 0.27 0.81 -2.90
CA SER A 63 0.27 0.15 -4.19
C SER A 63 1.56 0.40 -4.98
N SER A 64 1.83 -0.49 -5.93
CA SER A 64 2.97 -0.36 -6.85
C SER A 64 3.01 0.96 -7.63
N ASN A 65 1.84 1.57 -7.86
CA ASN A 65 1.72 2.83 -8.59
C ASN A 65 1.93 4.04 -7.67
N ALA A 66 1.73 3.89 -6.35
CA ALA A 66 1.96 4.96 -5.40
C ALA A 66 3.45 5.36 -5.31
N TYR A 67 4.40 4.45 -5.58
CA TYR A 67 5.83 4.78 -5.63
C TYR A 67 6.21 5.76 -6.76
N GLN A 68 5.35 5.94 -7.76
CA GLN A 68 5.55 6.90 -8.84
C GLN A 68 5.02 8.30 -8.50
N GLN A 69 4.36 8.47 -7.34
CA GLN A 69 3.91 9.78 -6.88
C GLN A 69 5.11 10.62 -6.42
N SER A 70 4.99 11.94 -6.57
CA SER A 70 6.03 12.92 -6.25
C SER A 70 6.60 12.84 -4.82
N GLN A 71 5.88 12.19 -3.90
CA GLN A 71 6.30 11.95 -2.52
C GLN A 71 7.42 10.90 -2.39
N PHE A 72 7.66 10.10 -3.43
CA PHE A 72 8.59 8.98 -3.46
C PHE A 72 9.67 9.12 -4.55
N ASN A 73 10.10 10.34 -4.87
CA ASN A 73 11.07 10.66 -5.94
C ASN A 73 12.50 10.06 -5.78
N ASP A 74 12.72 9.17 -4.80
CA ASP A 74 14.00 8.49 -4.56
C ASP A 74 13.99 7.03 -5.06
N SER A 75 15.12 6.32 -4.92
CA SER A 75 15.16 4.86 -5.12
C SER A 75 14.20 4.11 -4.19
N ILE A 76 13.78 2.91 -4.58
CA ILE A 76 12.84 2.09 -3.80
C ILE A 76 13.46 1.70 -2.46
N MET A 77 14.78 1.53 -2.40
CA MET A 77 15.53 1.36 -1.15
C MET A 77 15.33 2.56 -0.20
N SER A 78 15.55 3.79 -0.69
CA SER A 78 15.40 5.00 0.14
C SER A 78 13.98 5.13 0.68
N CYS A 79 12.98 4.88 -0.18
CA CYS A 79 11.58 4.84 0.18
C CYS A 79 11.31 3.81 1.28
N TYR A 80 11.75 2.56 1.08
CA TYR A 80 11.58 1.49 2.06
C TYR A 80 12.19 1.85 3.42
N LEU A 81 13.43 2.33 3.43
CA LEU A 81 14.12 2.70 4.67
C LEU A 81 13.46 3.90 5.37
N SER A 82 12.90 4.83 4.61
CA SER A 82 12.17 5.98 5.15
C SER A 82 10.83 5.58 5.76
N LEU A 83 10.14 4.60 5.17
CA LEU A 83 8.95 3.97 5.73
C LEU A 83 9.29 3.19 7.02
N GLU A 84 10.26 2.29 6.97
CA GLU A 84 10.69 1.46 8.11
C GLU A 84 11.11 2.30 9.33
N SER A 85 11.77 3.43 9.09
CA SER A 85 12.23 4.32 10.15
C SER A 85 11.17 5.30 10.66
N GLY A 86 9.98 5.31 10.04
CA GLY A 86 8.91 6.26 10.37
C GLY A 86 9.21 7.70 9.98
N ARG A 87 10.26 7.95 9.19
CA ARG A 87 10.64 9.30 8.71
C ARG A 87 9.69 9.81 7.64
N LEU A 88 9.14 8.90 6.85
CA LEU A 88 8.16 9.22 5.82
C LEU A 88 6.75 9.14 6.39
N MET A 89 6.03 10.26 6.30
CA MET A 89 4.57 10.27 6.45
C MET A 89 3.94 10.09 5.07
N PHE A 90 2.86 9.33 5.00
CA PHE A 90 2.11 9.12 3.77
C PHE A 90 0.61 9.14 4.04
N PRO A 91 -0.21 9.49 3.04
CA PRO A 91 -1.66 9.51 3.19
C PRO A 91 -2.21 8.08 3.29
N ALA A 92 -3.08 7.84 4.27
CA ALA A 92 -3.84 6.60 4.42
C ALA A 92 -5.25 6.90 4.96
N GLN A 93 -6.20 6.02 4.66
CA GLN A 93 -7.48 5.97 5.36
C GLN A 93 -7.34 5.11 6.61
N VAL A 94 -7.88 5.60 7.72
CA VAL A 94 -7.88 4.89 9.01
C VAL A 94 -9.31 4.55 9.39
N TYR A 95 -9.63 3.27 9.54
CA TYR A 95 -10.92 2.83 10.07
C TYR A 95 -11.08 3.23 11.53
N GLY A 96 -12.26 3.66 11.94
CA GLY A 96 -12.58 4.02 13.31
C GLY A 96 -12.46 2.84 14.29
N ARG A 97 -12.35 3.13 15.59
CA ARG A 97 -12.37 2.08 16.62
C ARG A 97 -13.76 1.45 16.71
N LYS A 98 -13.82 0.13 16.80
CA LYS A 98 -15.07 -0.63 17.03
C LYS A 98 -15.54 -0.49 18.48
N ASN A 99 -15.94 0.70 18.89
CA ASN A 99 -16.62 0.92 20.17
C ASN A 99 -18.09 1.26 19.90
N GLY A 100 -18.97 0.25 19.97
CA GLY A 100 -20.42 0.50 20.11
C GLY A 100 -21.23 0.77 18.83
N GLY A 101 -20.87 0.20 17.67
CA GLY A 101 -21.83 0.05 16.56
C GLY A 101 -21.61 0.89 15.30
N TYR A 102 -20.71 1.88 15.30
CA TYR A 102 -20.30 2.59 14.07
C TYR A 102 -19.18 1.84 13.33
N ALA A 103 -19.43 0.58 12.98
CA ALA A 103 -18.44 -0.34 12.41
C ALA A 103 -17.92 0.05 11.01
N LEU A 104 -18.24 1.24 10.48
CA LEU A 104 -18.11 1.60 9.06
C LEU A 104 -17.59 3.02 8.77
N SER A 105 -17.08 3.76 9.77
CA SER A 105 -16.46 5.08 9.52
C SER A 105 -14.94 4.97 9.33
N CYS A 106 -14.36 5.69 8.36
CA CYS A 106 -12.92 5.92 8.25
C CYS A 106 -12.61 7.43 8.22
N TYR A 107 -11.34 7.80 8.35
CA TYR A 107 -10.90 9.19 8.16
C TYR A 107 -9.55 9.22 7.43
N ASN A 108 -9.34 10.26 6.63
CA ASN A 108 -8.05 10.48 5.97
C ASN A 108 -7.03 11.00 7.01
N ALA A 109 -5.84 10.40 7.02
CA ALA A 109 -4.77 10.80 7.90
C ALA A 109 -3.41 10.76 7.19
N GLN A 110 -2.46 11.54 7.69
CA GLN A 110 -1.05 11.30 7.44
C GLN A 110 -0.56 10.29 8.48
N VAL A 111 -0.06 9.15 8.03
CA VAL A 111 0.42 8.08 8.91
C VAL A 111 1.93 7.92 8.84
N SER A 112 2.55 7.61 9.96
CA SER A 112 3.96 7.21 10.05
C SER A 112 4.10 5.92 10.83
N TYR A 113 4.95 5.02 10.36
CA TYR A 113 5.18 3.73 11.00
C TYR A 113 6.11 3.81 12.21
N ASP A 114 5.80 3.04 13.25
CA ASP A 114 6.65 2.81 14.40
C ASP A 114 7.06 1.34 14.46
N TYR A 115 8.33 1.09 14.11
CA TYR A 115 8.89 -0.26 14.10
C TYR A 115 8.94 -0.92 15.49
N LYS A 116 8.97 -0.14 16.58
CA LYS A 116 9.08 -0.70 17.95
C LYS A 116 7.79 -1.39 18.37
N THR A 117 6.67 -0.80 18.00
CA THR A 117 5.33 -1.30 18.33
C THR A 117 4.69 -2.07 17.18
N ASN A 118 5.27 -2.00 15.97
CA ASN A 118 4.70 -2.49 14.73
C ASN A 118 3.30 -1.90 14.45
N THR A 119 3.14 -0.61 14.72
CA THR A 119 1.90 0.14 14.52
C THR A 119 2.17 1.49 13.86
N PHE A 120 1.13 2.30 13.70
CA PHE A 120 1.20 3.61 13.09
C PHE A 120 0.75 4.71 14.05
N GLN A 121 1.34 5.88 13.86
CA GLN A 121 0.82 7.15 14.35
C GLN A 121 0.04 7.81 13.22
N ALA A 122 -1.24 8.11 13.45
CA ALA A 122 -2.12 8.78 12.51
C ALA A 122 -2.34 10.23 12.94
N ARG A 123 -2.06 11.18 12.04
CA ARG A 123 -2.26 12.61 12.22
C ARG A 123 -3.40 13.07 11.31
N TYR A 124 -4.45 13.60 11.92
CA TYR A 124 -5.62 14.09 11.20
C TYR A 124 -6.14 15.39 11.84
N SER A 125 -6.93 16.15 11.09
CA SER A 125 -7.48 17.43 11.54
C SER A 125 -8.93 17.54 11.08
N PRO A 126 -9.91 17.12 11.91
CA PRO A 126 -11.31 17.13 11.51
C PRO A 126 -11.93 18.55 11.56
N VAL A 127 -11.40 19.46 12.38
CA VAL A 127 -11.98 20.81 12.59
C VAL A 127 -10.90 21.84 12.97
N GLY A 128 -9.71 21.77 12.36
CA GLY A 128 -8.57 22.66 12.65
C GLY A 128 -7.75 22.31 13.91
N TRP A 129 -8.20 21.33 14.71
CA TRP A 129 -7.43 20.76 15.82
C TRP A 129 -6.60 19.56 15.33
N ARG A 130 -5.27 19.64 15.46
CA ARG A 130 -4.38 18.52 15.16
C ARG A 130 -4.57 17.41 16.19
N THR A 131 -5.22 16.33 15.77
CA THR A 131 -5.38 15.12 16.59
C THR A 131 -4.35 14.08 16.15
N VAL A 132 -3.78 13.38 17.14
CA VAL A 132 -2.81 12.31 16.91
C VAL A 132 -3.35 11.04 17.55
N GLU A 133 -3.68 10.03 16.75
CA GLU A 133 -3.96 8.68 17.24
C GLU A 133 -2.66 7.85 17.16
N GLY A 134 -2.25 7.27 18.28
CA GLY A 134 -1.16 6.29 18.33
C GLY A 134 -1.67 4.85 18.37
N ASN A 135 -0.78 3.91 18.09
CA ASN A 135 -1.06 2.46 18.12
C ASN A 135 -2.14 2.04 17.11
N VAL A 136 -2.17 2.67 15.94
CA VAL A 136 -3.06 2.26 14.85
C VAL A 136 -2.49 0.99 14.20
N PRO A 137 -3.18 -0.16 14.26
CA PRO A 137 -2.69 -1.40 13.67
C PRO A 137 -2.88 -1.43 12.15
N TRP A 138 -2.17 -2.34 11.48
CA TRP A 138 -2.16 -2.49 10.02
C TRP A 138 -3.55 -2.74 9.42
N ASP A 139 -4.39 -3.56 10.07
CA ASP A 139 -5.73 -3.92 9.61
C ASP A 139 -6.73 -2.74 9.62
N ARG A 140 -6.37 -1.64 10.30
CA ARG A 140 -7.16 -0.40 10.28
C ARG A 140 -6.76 0.55 9.16
N LEU A 141 -5.69 0.28 8.41
CA LEU A 141 -5.23 1.15 7.34
C LEU A 141 -5.66 0.65 5.97
N ARG A 142 -6.06 1.58 5.10
CA ARG A 142 -6.31 1.36 3.69
C ARG A 142 -5.62 2.45 2.88
N GLU A 143 -5.11 2.10 1.70
CA GLU A 143 -4.70 3.12 0.73
C GLU A 143 -5.91 4.03 0.42
N PRO A 144 -5.77 5.36 0.48
CA PRO A 144 -6.86 6.24 0.10
C PRO A 144 -7.21 5.95 -1.37
N PRO A 145 -8.48 5.88 -1.73
CA PRO A 145 -8.84 5.79 -3.14
C PRO A 145 -8.18 6.97 -3.85
N LEU A 146 -7.39 6.66 -4.89
CA LEU A 146 -6.94 7.67 -5.83
C LEU A 146 -8.23 8.27 -6.36
N VAL A 147 -8.48 9.54 -6.02
CA VAL A 147 -9.67 10.26 -6.49
C VAL A 147 -9.47 10.50 -7.98
N ASP A 148 -9.65 9.44 -8.77
CA ASP A 148 -10.07 9.58 -10.15
C ASP A 148 -11.57 9.80 -10.09
N THR A 149 -11.96 11.07 -10.14
CA THR A 149 -13.22 11.48 -10.77
C THR A 149 -13.13 11.20 -12.29
N SER A 150 -12.64 10.02 -12.69
CA SER A 150 -13.11 9.48 -13.95
C SER A 150 -14.58 9.22 -13.72
N ASP A 151 -15.44 9.82 -14.53
CA ASP A 151 -16.74 9.24 -14.82
C ASP A 151 -16.48 7.78 -15.18
N CYS A 152 -16.50 6.89 -14.18
CA CYS A 152 -16.71 5.48 -14.45
C CYS A 152 -18.02 5.50 -15.22
N ASP A 153 -17.99 5.18 -16.51
CA ASP A 153 -19.19 5.14 -17.33
C ASP A 153 -20.19 4.25 -16.59
N LEU A 154 -21.13 4.88 -15.86
CA LEU A 154 -22.17 4.22 -15.06
C LEU A 154 -23.01 3.29 -15.93
N ASN A 155 -22.87 3.42 -17.24
CA ASN A 155 -23.50 2.66 -18.31
C ASN A 155 -23.02 1.20 -18.39
N ASP A 156 -21.87 0.83 -17.83
CA ASP A 156 -21.33 -0.54 -17.94
C ASP A 156 -21.70 -1.46 -16.76
N TRP A 157 -22.38 -0.92 -15.75
CA TRP A 157 -22.73 -1.63 -14.53
C TRP A 157 -23.83 -2.66 -14.77
N LYS A 158 -23.68 -3.85 -14.20
CA LYS A 158 -24.61 -4.97 -14.36
C LYS A 158 -25.14 -5.47 -13.02
N PRO A 159 -26.37 -6.00 -13.00
CA PRO A 159 -26.85 -6.76 -11.84
C PRO A 159 -25.86 -7.88 -11.49
N GLY A 160 -25.51 -7.98 -10.20
CA GLY A 160 -24.47 -8.86 -9.68
C GLY A 160 -23.13 -8.17 -9.42
N ASP A 161 -22.90 -6.96 -9.94
CA ASP A 161 -21.67 -6.22 -9.66
C ASP A 161 -21.65 -5.69 -8.22
N HIS A 162 -20.48 -5.72 -7.61
CA HIS A 162 -20.25 -5.26 -6.24
C HIS A 162 -19.68 -3.85 -6.24
N ILE A 163 -20.28 -2.94 -5.49
CA ILE A 163 -19.85 -1.53 -5.40
C ILE A 163 -19.62 -1.08 -3.96
N GLU A 164 -18.67 -0.16 -3.80
CA GLU A 164 -18.44 0.60 -2.57
C GLU A 164 -18.77 2.06 -2.84
N ILE A 165 -19.73 2.62 -2.11
CA ILE A 165 -20.13 4.02 -2.20
C ILE A 165 -19.48 4.74 -1.04
N LEU A 166 -18.48 5.58 -1.34
CA LEU A 166 -17.86 6.47 -0.37
C LEU A 166 -18.65 7.78 -0.33
N TRP A 167 -19.10 8.22 0.84
CA TRP A 167 -19.56 9.59 1.02
C TRP A 167 -18.68 10.31 2.04
N SER A 168 -18.41 11.58 1.74
CA SER A 168 -17.72 12.50 2.63
C SER A 168 -18.51 13.80 2.65
N GLY A 169 -18.73 14.37 3.82
CA GLY A 169 -19.32 15.71 3.94
C GLY A 169 -18.35 16.77 3.41
N ARG A 170 -17.28 17.02 4.16
CA ARG A 170 -16.09 17.79 3.72
C ARG A 170 -14.90 16.85 3.53
N LYS A 171 -13.82 17.34 2.90
CA LYS A 171 -12.58 16.57 2.66
C LYS A 171 -11.91 16.07 3.96
N GLU A 172 -12.26 16.70 5.08
CA GLU A 172 -11.67 16.52 6.42
C GLU A 172 -12.59 15.75 7.38
N ASP A 173 -13.86 15.54 7.01
CA ASP A 173 -14.81 14.77 7.82
C ASP A 173 -14.55 13.26 7.68
N PRO A 174 -14.91 12.44 8.68
CA PRO A 174 -14.89 10.99 8.54
C PRO A 174 -15.73 10.57 7.33
N CYS A 175 -15.12 9.82 6.43
CA CYS A 175 -15.82 9.23 5.29
C CYS A 175 -16.57 7.99 5.77
N GLY A 176 -17.82 7.85 5.33
CA GLY A 176 -18.54 6.59 5.45
C GLY A 176 -18.49 5.83 4.14
N TRP A 177 -18.61 4.51 4.20
CA TRP A 177 -18.80 3.69 3.00
C TRP A 177 -19.99 2.76 3.15
N TRP A 178 -20.73 2.58 2.06
CA TRP A 178 -21.76 1.56 1.92
C TRP A 178 -21.26 0.56 0.91
N TYR A 179 -21.55 -0.71 1.16
CA TYR A 179 -21.36 -1.76 0.18
C TYR A 179 -22.72 -2.21 -0.32
N ALA A 180 -22.83 -2.34 -1.63
CA ALA A 180 -24.03 -2.82 -2.27
C ALA A 180 -23.68 -3.79 -3.39
N VAL A 181 -24.61 -4.71 -3.66
CA VAL A 181 -24.61 -5.50 -4.88
C VAL A 181 -25.69 -4.92 -5.77
N LEU A 182 -25.32 -4.55 -6.98
CA LEU A 182 -26.28 -4.05 -7.95
C LEU A 182 -27.27 -5.16 -8.29
N SER A 183 -28.55 -4.82 -8.36
CA SER A 183 -29.62 -5.76 -8.65
C SER A 183 -30.55 -5.18 -9.70
N HIS A 184 -31.38 -6.04 -10.28
CA HIS A 184 -32.44 -5.60 -11.17
C HIS A 184 -33.43 -4.70 -10.42
N LEU A 185 -34.08 -3.77 -11.14
CA LEU A 185 -35.23 -3.04 -10.61
C LEU A 185 -36.30 -4.02 -10.14
N GLN A 186 -37.04 -3.66 -9.10
CA GLN A 186 -38.05 -4.53 -8.49
C GLN A 186 -39.16 -4.96 -9.47
N SER A 187 -39.36 -4.22 -10.57
CA SER A 187 -40.30 -4.52 -11.65
C SER A 187 -39.76 -5.50 -12.71
N CYS A 188 -38.48 -5.85 -12.68
CA CYS A 188 -37.84 -6.73 -13.63
C CYS A 188 -37.77 -8.16 -13.10
N ASP A 189 -38.06 -9.13 -13.97
CA ASP A 189 -38.07 -10.56 -13.67
C ASP A 189 -36.66 -11.20 -13.63
N GLY A 190 -35.60 -10.40 -13.80
CA GLY A 190 -34.22 -10.86 -13.82
C GLY A 190 -33.84 -11.66 -15.07
N ASN A 191 -34.69 -11.67 -16.11
CA ASN A 191 -34.42 -12.42 -17.33
C ASN A 191 -33.37 -11.69 -18.18
N VAL A 192 -32.20 -12.30 -18.37
CA VAL A 192 -31.08 -11.71 -19.13
C VAL A 192 -31.47 -11.32 -20.56
N MET A 193 -32.43 -12.02 -21.19
CA MET A 193 -32.87 -11.74 -22.56
C MET A 193 -33.97 -10.68 -22.67
N HIS A 194 -34.67 -10.39 -21.57
CA HIS A 194 -35.82 -9.47 -21.55
C HIS A 194 -35.66 -8.31 -20.56
N CYS A 195 -34.52 -8.23 -19.87
CA CYS A 195 -34.21 -7.16 -18.94
C CYS A 195 -34.13 -5.83 -19.68
N ARG A 196 -34.95 -4.87 -19.26
CA ARG A 196 -34.95 -3.48 -19.77
C ARG A 196 -34.56 -2.46 -18.70
N CYS A 197 -33.90 -2.90 -17.62
CA CYS A 197 -33.51 -2.02 -16.51
C CYS A 197 -32.65 -0.83 -16.99
N GLN A 198 -31.81 -1.04 -18.01
CA GLN A 198 -30.96 0.00 -18.61
C GLN A 198 -31.73 1.14 -19.31
N TYR A 199 -33.01 0.94 -19.63
CA TYR A 199 -33.86 1.95 -20.29
C TYR A 199 -34.90 2.57 -19.36
N SER A 200 -34.90 2.18 -18.09
CA SER A 200 -35.86 2.64 -17.09
C SER A 200 -35.20 3.76 -16.27
N GLY A 201 -35.33 5.01 -16.73
CA GLY A 201 -34.86 6.22 -16.07
C GLY A 201 -36.01 7.14 -15.69
#